data_AF-A0A284QY30-F1
#
_entry.id   AF-A0A284QY30-F1
#
_cell.length_a   1.000
_cell.length_b   1.000
_cell.length_c   1.000
_cell.angle_alpha   90.00
_cell.angle_beta   90.00
_cell.angle_gamma   90.00
#
_symmetry.space_group_name_H-M   'P 1'
#
loop_
_entity.id
_entity.type
_entity.pdbx_description
1 polymer ?
#
loop_
_entity_poly.entity_id
_entity_poly.type
_entity_poly.pdbx_seq_one_letter_code
_entity_poly.pdbx_strand_id
1 'polypeptide(L)'
;MVLDFVEVPKSHTGKNLADVLSKIIEDFSISEKMLGLTCDNAANNDTMVEVLTTHIPSFPGQAHHVRCFAHVVNLVAKSLLKQFELAKKTTSNLNDLADGIDLKDAEMRAQAETDSDQDKDNTDGFINERLQA
;
A
#
# COMPACT_ATOMS: atom_id res chain seq x y z
N MET A 1 -6.76 -18.16 -11.36
CA MET A 1 -5.71 -18.68 -12.26
C MET A 1 -4.54 -17.73 -12.16
N VAL A 2 -3.37 -18.23 -11.79
CA VAL A 2 -2.13 -17.43 -11.72
C VAL A 2 -1.42 -17.62 -13.05
N LEU A 3 -0.91 -16.53 -13.64
CA LEU A 3 -0.12 -16.60 -14.88
C LEU A 3 1.32 -17.01 -14.56
N ASP A 4 1.95 -16.30 -13.63
CA ASP A 4 3.33 -16.56 -13.23
C ASP A 4 3.61 -16.06 -11.80
N PHE A 5 4.66 -16.57 -11.19
CA PHE A 5 5.24 -16.06 -9.95
C PHE A 5 6.74 -15.88 -10.14
N VAL A 6 7.15 -14.64 -10.33
CA VAL A 6 8.51 -14.28 -10.72
C VAL A 6 9.23 -13.65 -9.55
N GLU A 7 10.42 -14.17 -9.22
CA GLU A 7 11.35 -13.50 -8.33
C GLU A 7 12.02 -12.33 -9.06
N VAL A 8 11.98 -11.13 -8.47
CA VAL A 8 12.65 -9.95 -9.00
C VAL A 8 13.90 -9.68 -8.14
N PRO A 9 15.09 -10.18 -8.53
CA PRO A 9 16.30 -10.10 -7.70
C PRO A 9 16.92 -8.70 -7.62
N LYS A 10 16.28 -7.70 -8.23
CA LYS A 10 16.71 -6.29 -8.24
C LYS A 10 15.76 -5.46 -7.39
N SER A 11 16.16 -4.24 -7.06
CA SER A 11 15.27 -3.28 -6.39
C SER A 11 13.94 -3.16 -7.15
N HIS A 12 12.82 -3.23 -6.42
CA HIS A 12 11.46 -3.13 -6.95
C HIS A 12 11.09 -1.69 -7.38
N THR A 13 11.94 -1.07 -8.19
CA THR A 13 11.63 0.22 -8.83
C THR A 13 10.54 0.00 -9.87
N GLY A 14 9.73 1.04 -10.13
CA GLY A 14 8.64 0.93 -11.09
C GLY A 14 9.10 0.46 -12.48
N LYS A 15 10.27 0.93 -12.93
CA LYS A 15 10.88 0.48 -14.19
C LYS A 15 11.20 -1.01 -14.20
N ASN A 16 11.84 -1.52 -13.15
CA ASN A 16 12.20 -2.94 -13.08
C ASN A 16 10.95 -3.83 -13.04
N LEU A 17 9.91 -3.41 -12.33
CA LEU A 17 8.63 -4.12 -12.28
C LEU A 17 7.94 -4.10 -13.65
N ALA A 18 7.96 -2.96 -14.34
CA ALA A 18 7.39 -2.83 -15.69
C ALA A 18 8.09 -3.75 -16.69
N ASP A 19 9.43 -3.81 -16.65
CA ASP A 19 10.24 -4.67 -17.52
C ASP A 19 9.98 -6.18 -17.29
N VAL A 20 9.65 -6.58 -16.07
CA VAL A 20 9.30 -7.97 -15.74
C VAL A 20 7.87 -8.29 -16.16
N LEU A 21 6.93 -7.39 -15.83
CA LEU A 21 5.52 -7.58 -16.15
C LEU A 21 5.27 -7.57 -17.66
N SER A 22 5.93 -6.68 -18.42
CA SER A 22 5.81 -6.64 -19.88
C SER A 22 6.21 -7.95 -20.54
N LYS A 23 7.31 -8.57 -20.07
CA LYS A 23 7.75 -9.89 -20.56
C LYS A 23 6.71 -10.98 -20.32
N ILE A 24 6.13 -11.04 -19.12
CA ILE A 24 5.07 -12.00 -18.82
C ILE A 24 3.89 -11.79 -19.79
N ILE A 25 3.46 -10.54 -19.98
CA ILE A 25 2.33 -10.23 -20.86
C ILE A 25 2.63 -10.64 -22.32
N GLU A 26 3.85 -10.41 -22.79
CA GLU A 26 4.34 -10.85 -24.11
C GLU A 26 4.38 -12.38 -24.24
N ASP A 27 4.96 -13.07 -23.26
CA ASP A 27 5.08 -14.53 -23.21
C ASP A 27 3.72 -15.22 -23.29
N PHE A 28 2.70 -14.63 -22.67
CA PHE A 28 1.32 -15.12 -22.74
C PHE A 28 0.50 -14.53 -23.91
N SER A 29 1.07 -13.60 -24.69
CA SER A 29 0.42 -12.93 -25.81
C SER A 29 -0.93 -12.27 -25.42
N ILE A 30 -0.95 -11.58 -24.29
CA ILE A 30 -2.16 -10.95 -23.71
C ILE A 30 -2.11 -9.41 -23.71
N SER A 31 -1.14 -8.79 -24.39
CA SER A 31 -0.98 -7.33 -24.43
C SER A 31 -2.26 -6.59 -24.80
N GLU A 32 -2.96 -7.06 -25.84
CA GLU A 32 -4.22 -6.48 -26.33
C GLU A 32 -5.46 -6.86 -25.49
N LYS A 33 -5.28 -7.63 -24.41
CA LYS A 33 -6.36 -8.16 -23.55
C LYS A 33 -6.30 -7.60 -22.12
N MET A 34 -5.40 -6.65 -21.86
CA MET A 34 -5.33 -5.97 -20.58
C MET A 34 -6.48 -4.99 -20.42
N LEU A 35 -7.43 -5.31 -19.54
CA LEU A 35 -8.49 -4.38 -19.16
C LEU A 35 -8.02 -3.36 -18.13
N GLY A 36 -7.20 -3.76 -17.17
CA GLY A 36 -6.70 -2.89 -16.12
C GLY A 36 -5.66 -3.58 -15.26
N LEU A 37 -4.93 -2.78 -14.49
CA LEU A 37 -3.88 -3.24 -13.59
C LEU A 37 -4.24 -2.87 -12.16
N THR A 38 -4.28 -3.86 -11.26
CA THR A 38 -4.54 -3.64 -9.84
C THR A 38 -3.29 -3.90 -9.02
N CYS A 39 -2.79 -2.88 -8.32
CA CYS A 39 -1.60 -2.97 -7.46
C CYS A 39 -1.83 -2.24 -6.13
N ASP A 40 -0.99 -2.47 -5.13
CA ASP A 40 -1.06 -1.74 -3.87
C ASP A 40 -0.69 -0.26 -4.04
N ASN A 41 -0.90 0.54 -2.98
CA ASN A 41 -0.75 1.99 -3.04
C ASN A 41 0.72 2.46 -2.89
N ALA A 42 1.67 1.68 -3.39
CA ALA A 42 3.08 2.03 -3.38
C ALA A 42 3.42 2.95 -4.57
N ALA A 43 4.22 3.99 -4.34
CA ALA A 43 4.62 4.95 -5.37
C ALA A 43 5.33 4.30 -6.57
N ASN A 44 6.08 3.21 -6.34
CA ASN A 44 6.75 2.48 -7.41
C ASN A 44 5.76 1.90 -8.43
N ASN A 45 4.52 1.57 -8.04
CA ASN A 45 3.50 1.08 -8.96
C ASN A 45 2.99 2.17 -9.89
N ASP A 46 2.99 3.43 -9.46
CA ASP A 46 2.63 4.55 -10.33
C ASP A 46 3.65 4.72 -11.45
N THR A 47 4.94 4.70 -11.08
CA THR A 47 6.02 4.72 -12.06
C THR A 47 5.99 3.48 -12.96
N MET A 48 5.63 2.31 -12.43
CA MET A 48 5.48 1.09 -13.24
C MET A 48 4.40 1.27 -14.31
N VAL A 49 3.23 1.79 -13.94
CA VAL A 49 2.11 2.02 -14.88
C VAL A 49 2.51 2.98 -15.98
N GLU A 50 3.20 4.06 -15.65
CA GLU A 50 3.70 5.02 -16.64
C GLU A 50 4.66 4.35 -17.63
N VAL A 51 5.63 3.58 -17.12
CA VAL A 51 6.59 2.86 -17.97
C VAL A 51 5.90 1.81 -18.84
N LEU A 52 4.89 1.09 -18.32
CA LEU A 52 4.16 0.07 -19.08
C LEU A 52 3.46 0.63 -20.33
N THR A 53 3.02 1.90 -20.32
CA THR A 53 2.43 2.52 -21.52
C THR A 53 3.39 2.54 -22.72
N THR A 54 4.70 2.53 -22.45
CA THR A 54 5.74 2.49 -23.49
C THR A 54 5.98 1.09 -24.03
N HIS A 55 5.74 0.05 -23.21
CA HIS A 55 5.90 -1.35 -23.60
C HIS A 55 4.63 -1.92 -24.24
N ILE A 56 3.46 -1.45 -23.79
CA ILE A 56 2.15 -1.98 -24.18
C ILE A 56 1.31 -0.80 -24.68
N PRO A 57 1.37 -0.46 -25.98
CA PRO A 57 0.68 0.70 -26.52
C PRO A 57 -0.86 0.65 -26.37
N SER A 58 -1.43 -0.55 -26.22
CA SER A 58 -2.86 -0.77 -26.00
C SER A 58 -3.29 -0.55 -24.55
N PHE A 59 -2.36 -0.44 -23.60
CA PHE A 59 -2.67 -0.17 -22.21
C PHE A 59 -2.83 1.34 -21.96
N PRO A 60 -4.00 1.82 -21.51
CA PRO A 60 -4.27 3.27 -21.35
C PRO A 60 -3.54 3.96 -20.19
N GLY A 61 -2.63 3.26 -19.49
CA GLY A 61 -1.89 3.80 -18.36
C GLY A 61 -2.76 4.05 -17.14
N GLN A 62 -2.61 5.23 -16.54
CA GLN A 62 -3.20 5.57 -15.24
C GLN A 62 -4.74 5.52 -15.22
N ALA A 63 -5.41 5.75 -16.36
CA ALA A 63 -6.87 5.64 -16.44
C ALA A 63 -7.38 4.22 -16.12
N HIS A 64 -6.52 3.21 -16.27
CA HIS A 64 -6.83 1.79 -16.09
C HIS A 64 -6.04 1.17 -14.92
N HIS A 65 -5.41 2.01 -14.08
CA HIS A 65 -4.75 1.59 -12.85
C HIS A 65 -5.72 1.68 -11.67
N VAL A 66 -5.89 0.56 -10.97
CA VAL A 66 -6.78 0.43 -9.81
C VAL A 66 -5.93 0.17 -8.58
N ARG A 67 -6.14 0.95 -7.51
CA ARG A 67 -5.48 0.70 -6.23
C ARG A 67 -6.11 -0.49 -5.52
N CYS A 68 -5.29 -1.27 -4.82
CA CYS A 68 -5.75 -2.43 -4.07
C CYS A 68 -6.67 -1.99 -2.91
N PHE A 69 -7.94 -2.37 -2.99
CA PHE A 69 -8.94 -2.02 -1.98
C PHE A 69 -8.55 -2.51 -0.57
N ALA A 70 -8.01 -3.73 -0.46
CA ALA A 70 -7.56 -4.26 0.82
C ALA A 70 -6.43 -3.40 1.44
N HIS A 71 -5.53 -2.89 0.61
CA HIS A 71 -4.47 -1.99 1.06
C HIS A 71 -5.05 -0.66 1.55
N VAL A 72 -6.02 -0.08 0.83
CA VAL A 72 -6.71 1.15 1.26
C VAL A 72 -7.41 0.95 2.61
N VAL A 73 -8.11 -0.18 2.80
CA VAL A 73 -8.77 -0.50 4.08
C VAL A 73 -7.73 -0.63 5.21
N ASN A 74 -6.58 -1.26 4.94
CA ASN A 74 -5.48 -1.35 5.90
C ASN A 74 -4.94 0.03 6.31
N LEU A 75 -4.78 0.95 5.35
CA LEU A 75 -4.36 2.33 5.64
C LEU A 75 -5.38 3.08 6.51
N VAL A 76 -6.68 2.93 6.20
CA VAL A 76 -7.75 3.53 7.02
C VAL A 76 -7.72 2.97 8.44
N ALA A 77 -7.63 1.65 8.61
CA ALA A 77 -7.56 1.02 9.93
C ALA A 77 -6.35 1.50 10.74
N LYS A 78 -5.16 1.53 10.13
CA LYS A 78 -3.94 2.05 10.76
C LYS A 78 -4.09 3.51 11.17
N SER A 79 -4.71 4.35 10.33
CA SER A 79 -4.95 5.76 10.63
C SER A 79 -5.88 5.94 11.85
N LEU A 80 -6.94 5.13 11.93
CA LEU A 80 -7.88 5.16 13.06
C LEU A 80 -7.22 4.67 14.35
N LEU A 81 -6.43 3.59 14.30
CA LEU A 81 -5.77 3.02 15.48
C LEU A 81 -4.72 3.97 16.07
N LYS A 82 -3.99 4.73 15.24
CA LYS A 82 -3.02 5.74 15.70
C LYS A 82 -3.61 6.76 16.68
N GLN A 83 -4.90 7.08 16.59
CA GLN A 83 -5.58 7.99 17.52
C GLN A 83 -5.61 7.44 18.95
N PHE A 84 -5.68 6.12 19.11
CA PHE A 84 -5.74 5.44 20.41
C PHE A 84 -4.36 5.08 20.96
N GLU A 85 -3.33 5.08 20.12
CA GLU A 85 -1.94 4.87 20.54
C GLU A 85 -1.31 6.08 21.23
N LEU A 86 -1.89 7.29 21.05
CA LEU A 86 -1.44 8.52 21.71
C LEU A 86 -1.55 8.48 23.24
N ALA A 87 -2.35 7.57 23.80
CA ALA A 87 -2.41 7.32 25.24
C ALA A 87 -1.07 6.83 25.83
N LYS A 88 -0.12 6.38 25.00
CA LYS A 88 1.17 5.83 25.47
C LYS A 88 2.30 6.88 25.59
N LYS A 89 2.11 8.12 25.10
CA LYS A 89 3.17 9.16 25.13
C LYS A 89 2.99 10.20 26.24
N THR A 90 1.88 10.17 26.98
CA THR A 90 1.60 11.11 28.08
C THR A 90 1.97 10.53 29.46
N THR A 91 2.78 9.47 29.54
CA THR A 91 3.27 8.91 30.82
C THR A 91 4.57 9.56 31.28
N SER A 92 4.68 10.89 31.15
CA SER A 92 5.44 11.68 32.12
C SER A 92 4.53 12.44 33.10
N ASN A 93 3.20 12.48 32.86
CA ASN A 93 2.24 13.21 33.70
C ASN A 93 0.89 12.46 33.84
N LEU A 94 0.90 11.12 33.96
CA LEU A 94 -0.32 10.28 34.01
C LEU A 94 -0.45 9.42 35.28
N ASN A 95 0.35 9.67 36.32
CA ASN A 95 0.28 8.90 37.57
C ASN A 95 -1.03 9.10 38.35
N ASP A 96 -1.87 10.07 37.97
CA ASP A 96 -3.09 10.42 38.73
C ASP A 96 -4.37 9.75 38.21
N LEU A 97 -4.34 8.93 37.14
CA LEU A 97 -5.55 8.28 36.57
C LEU A 97 -5.46 6.74 36.49
N ALA A 98 -4.45 6.14 37.10
CA ALA A 98 -4.12 4.71 36.94
C ALA A 98 -4.91 3.75 37.86
N ASP A 99 -5.84 4.21 38.69
CA ASP A 99 -6.53 3.34 39.65
C ASP A 99 -7.71 2.53 39.08
N GLY A 100 -7.97 2.56 37.76
CA GLY A 100 -9.24 2.08 37.21
C GLY A 100 -9.24 0.95 36.16
N ILE A 101 -8.12 0.60 35.54
CA ILE A 101 -8.16 -0.26 34.34
C ILE A 101 -7.02 -1.29 34.37
N ASP A 102 -7.15 -2.26 35.26
CA ASP A 102 -6.14 -3.29 35.45
C ASP A 102 -6.56 -4.64 34.83
N LEU A 103 -5.59 -5.29 34.17
CA LEU A 103 -5.44 -6.76 33.98
C LEU A 103 -5.99 -7.55 32.76
N LYS A 104 -6.37 -6.99 31.60
CA LYS A 104 -6.71 -7.85 30.42
C LYS A 104 -5.94 -7.63 29.11
N ASP A 105 -5.13 -6.59 28.99
CA ASP A 105 -4.50 -6.20 27.71
C ASP A 105 -3.07 -6.73 27.49
N ALA A 106 -2.52 -7.51 28.43
CA ALA A 106 -1.13 -7.97 28.38
C ALA A 106 -0.92 -9.18 27.45
N GLU A 107 -1.91 -10.07 27.32
CA GLU A 107 -1.74 -11.33 26.59
C GLU A 107 -1.84 -11.17 25.06
N MET A 108 -2.50 -10.13 24.55
CA MET A 108 -2.70 -9.94 23.11
C MET A 108 -1.51 -9.28 22.38
N ARG A 109 -0.62 -8.58 23.11
CA ARG A 109 0.48 -7.80 22.52
C ARG A 109 1.71 -8.63 22.13
N ALA A 110 1.92 -9.79 22.76
CA ALA A 110 3.10 -10.62 22.51
C ALA A 110 3.13 -11.27 21.11
N GLN A 111 2.01 -11.30 20.39
CA GLN A 111 1.93 -11.98 19.07
C GLN A 111 2.11 -11.03 17.87
N ALA A 112 2.17 -9.71 18.08
CA ALA A 112 2.13 -8.72 17.00
C ALA A 112 3.51 -8.15 16.60
N GLU A 113 4.59 -8.50 17.30
CA GLU A 113 5.91 -7.85 17.14
C GLU A 113 6.80 -8.40 16.01
N THR A 114 6.36 -9.37 15.19
CA THR A 114 7.26 -10.00 14.20
C THR A 114 7.25 -9.43 12.78
N ASP A 115 6.29 -8.59 12.38
CA ASP A 115 6.23 -8.07 11.00
C ASP A 115 6.15 -6.54 10.96
N SER A 116 7.30 -5.87 10.97
CA SER A 116 7.36 -4.45 10.59
C SER A 116 8.66 -4.10 9.87
N ASP A 117 8.69 -4.34 8.55
CA ASP A 117 9.56 -3.58 7.66
C ASP A 117 8.88 -2.27 7.26
N GLN A 118 9.70 -1.22 7.18
CA GLN A 118 9.32 0.19 7.20
C GLN A 118 8.87 0.71 5.85
N ASP A 119 7.60 1.10 5.72
CA ASP A 119 7.15 2.03 4.68
C ASP A 119 6.88 3.41 5.29
N LYS A 120 7.79 4.35 4.98
CA LYS A 120 7.62 5.78 5.26
C LYS A 120 6.81 6.38 4.13
N ASP A 121 5.48 6.44 4.30
CA ASP A 121 4.63 7.19 3.37
C ASP A 121 4.46 8.65 3.83
N ASN A 122 4.63 9.55 2.87
CA ASN A 122 4.70 11.00 3.04
C ASN A 122 3.29 11.55 3.26
N THR A 123 2.97 11.98 4.48
CA THR A 123 1.68 12.60 4.80
C THR A 123 1.67 14.07 4.38
N ASP A 124 1.55 14.34 3.09
CA ASP A 124 1.24 15.69 2.61
C ASP A 124 -0.13 15.71 1.91
N GLY A 125 -1.12 16.28 2.62
CA GLY A 125 -2.18 17.09 2.03
C GLY A 125 -3.39 16.39 1.40
N PHE A 126 -4.37 16.00 2.23
CA PHE A 126 -5.76 15.92 1.75
C PHE A 126 -6.29 17.35 1.58
N ILE A 127 -6.16 17.94 0.39
CA ILE A 127 -6.95 19.12 0.02
C ILE A 127 -8.31 18.61 -0.46
N ASN A 128 -9.35 18.98 0.28
CA ASN A 128 -10.74 18.67 0.01
C ASN A 128 -11.23 19.46 -1.22
N GLU A 129 -11.25 18.86 -2.41
CA GLU A 129 -11.96 19.43 -3.56
C GLU A 129 -13.46 19.13 -3.47
N ARG A 130 -14.13 19.80 -2.54
CA ARG A 130 -15.59 19.97 -2.55
C ARG A 130 -15.92 21.46 -2.66
N LEU A 131 -15.56 22.07 -3.78
CA LEU A 131 -16.14 23.30 -4.31
C LEU A 131 -15.54 23.59 -5.69
N GLN A 132 -16.21 23.11 -6.74
CA GLN A 132 -16.50 23.83 -7.98
C GLN A 132 -17.33 22.89 -8.88
N ALA A 133 -18.65 23.08 -8.81
CA ALA A 133 -19.52 22.82 -9.94
C ALA A 133 -19.40 23.98 -10.93
#